data_AF-A0A7Y6ZGH4-F1
#
_entry.id   AF-A0A7Y6ZGH4-F1
#
_cell.length_a   1.000
_cell.length_b   1.000
_cell.length_c   1.000
_cell.angle_alpha   90.00
_cell.angle_beta   90.00
_cell.angle_gamma   90.00
#
_symmetry.space_group_name_H-M   'P 1'
#
loop_
_entity.id
_entity.type
_entity.pdbx_description
1 polymer ?
#
loop_
_entity_poly.entity_id
_entity_poly.type
_entity_poly.pdbx_seq_one_letter_code
_entity_poly.pdbx_strand_id
1 'polypeptide(L)' 'MKISVIKIGGNVIDDPEKLEEFLQQFAKFPGYKILVHGGGVMASRFGESLGVMPEMVDGRRITDKD' A
#
# COMPACT_ATOMS: atom_id res chain seq x y z
N MET A 1 13.00 7.37 -22.93
CA MET A 1 11.71 7.68 -22.27
C MET A 1 11.88 7.49 -20.78
N LYS A 2 11.58 8.48 -19.94
CA LYS A 2 11.72 8.38 -18.47
C LYS A 2 10.36 8.05 -17.86
N ILE A 3 10.31 7.06 -16.97
CA ILE A 3 9.12 6.64 -16.23
C ILE A 3 9.39 6.86 -14.74
N SER A 4 8.45 7.47 -14.04
CA SER A 4 8.52 7.66 -12.58
C SER A 4 7.70 6.59 -11.87
N VAL A 5 8.29 5.90 -10.90
CA VAL A 5 7.61 4.90 -10.06
C VAL A 5 7.45 5.49 -8.67
N ILE A 6 6.22 5.68 -8.23
CA ILE A 6 5.89 6.37 -6.99
C ILE A 6 5.19 5.37 -6.06
N LYS A 7 5.73 5.16 -4.86
CA LYS A 7 5.13 4.28 -3.84
C LYS A 7 4.35 5.12 -2.83
N ILE A 8 3.07 4.83 -2.65
CA ILE A 8 2.24 5.39 -1.57
C ILE A 8 2.27 4.47 -0.35
N GLY A 9 2.47 5.02 0.84
CA GLY A 9 2.51 4.31 2.13
C GLY A 9 1.12 4.06 2.71
N GLY A 10 0.97 3.05 3.58
CA GLY A 10 -0.31 2.68 4.19
C GLY A 10 -0.97 3.81 4.98
N ASN A 11 -0.19 4.56 5.77
CA ASN A 11 -0.70 5.68 6.57
C ASN A 11 -1.35 6.80 5.75
N VAL A 12 -0.99 6.94 4.47
CA VAL A 12 -1.63 7.91 3.56
C VAL A 12 -2.90 7.30 2.96
N ILE A 13 -2.91 5.99 2.69
CA ILE A 13 -4.08 5.28 2.14
C ILE A 13 -5.21 5.22 3.17
N ASP A 14 -4.87 5.02 4.45
CA ASP A 14 -5.84 4.87 5.54
C ASP A 14 -6.46 6.22 5.99
N ASP A 15 -5.96 7.34 5.47
CA ASP A 15 -6.45 8.69 5.76
C ASP A 15 -7.07 9.29 4.48
N PRO A 16 -8.41 9.37 4.38
CA PRO A 16 -9.09 9.81 3.16
C PRO A 16 -8.68 11.20 2.68
N GLU A 17 -8.40 12.15 3.59
CA GLU A 17 -8.02 13.51 3.23
C GLU A 17 -6.62 13.54 2.62
N LYS A 18 -5.66 12.83 3.25
CA LYS A 18 -4.29 12.73 2.73
C LYS A 18 -4.24 11.92 1.43
N LEU A 19 -5.07 10.90 1.29
CA LEU A 19 -5.18 10.11 0.07
C LEU A 19 -5.65 10.98 -1.10
N GLU A 20 -6.72 11.75 -0.90
CA GLU A 20 -7.24 12.68 -1.91
C GLU A 20 -6.18 13.71 -2.32
N GLU A 21 -5.52 14.34 -1.34
CA GLU A 21 -4.43 15.29 -1.61
C GLU A 21 -3.31 14.64 -2.45
N PHE A 22 -2.86 13.44 -2.05
CA PHE A 22 -1.82 12.72 -2.77
C PHE A 22 -2.25 12.36 -4.20
N LEU A 23 -3.48 11.88 -4.39
CA LEU A 23 -3.98 11.50 -5.71
C LEU A 23 -4.07 12.72 -6.64
N GLN A 24 -4.49 13.88 -6.13
CA GLN A 24 -4.47 15.13 -6.88
C GLN A 24 -3.05 15.55 -7.30
N GLN A 25 -2.07 15.39 -6.40
CA GLN A 25 -0.65 15.65 -6.70
C GLN A 25 -0.11 14.65 -7.72
N PHE A 26 -0.39 13.35 -7.55
CA PHE A 26 0.02 12.30 -8.47
C PHE A 26 -0.56 12.53 -9.87
N ALA A 27 -1.84 12.91 -9.98
CA ALA A 27 -2.49 13.23 -11.26
C ALA A 27 -1.80 14.40 -11.99
N LYS A 28 -1.33 15.41 -11.25
CA LYS A 28 -0.58 16.57 -11.79
C LYS A 28 0.89 16.28 -12.06
N PHE A 29 1.44 15.19 -11.54
CA PHE A 29 2.86 14.84 -11.71
C PHE A 29 3.24 14.66 -13.20
N PRO A 30 4.27 15.33 -13.71
CA PRO A 30 4.56 15.33 -15.15
C PRO A 30 5.12 14.00 -15.67
N GLY A 31 4.89 13.73 -16.96
CA GLY A 31 5.46 12.59 -17.67
C GLY A 31 4.81 11.24 -17.34
N TYR A 32 5.41 10.17 -17.84
CA TYR A 32 4.94 8.81 -17.60
C TYR A 32 5.18 8.40 -16.15
N LYS A 33 4.16 7.87 -15.51
CA LYS A 33 4.14 7.56 -14.08
C LYS A 33 3.39 6.27 -13.77
N ILE A 34 3.88 5.57 -12.76
CA ILE A 34 3.30 4.35 -12.19
C ILE A 34 3.13 4.59 -10.69
N LEU A 35 1.92 4.38 -10.18
CA LEU A 35 1.64 4.35 -8.76
C LEU A 35 1.72 2.91 -8.26
N VAL A 36 2.45 2.70 -7.17
CA VAL A 36 2.53 1.43 -6.45
C VAL A 36 1.96 1.66 -5.06
N HIS A 37 1.16 0.73 -4.55
CA HIS A 37 0.67 0.77 -3.17
C HIS A 37 0.99 -0.55 -2.44
N GLY A 38 0.84 -0.55 -1.12
CA GLY A 38 0.85 -1.78 -0.32
C GLY A 38 -0.56 -2.11 0.12
N GLY A 39 -0.73 -3.16 0.92
CA GLY A 39 -2.03 -3.52 1.51
C GLY A 39 -1.91 -4.22 2.84
N GLY A 40 -0.77 -4.12 3.53
CA GLY A 40 -0.44 -4.93 4.70
C GLY A 40 -1.49 -4.84 5.81
N VAL A 41 -1.88 -3.63 6.22
CA VAL A 41 -2.86 -3.45 7.31
C VAL A 41 -4.19 -4.14 7.00
N MET A 42 -4.79 -3.87 5.84
CA MET A 42 -6.04 -4.51 5.40
C MET A 42 -5.90 -6.03 5.26
N ALA A 43 -4.79 -6.50 4.67
CA ALA A 43 -4.54 -7.93 4.53
C ALA A 43 -4.34 -8.63 5.88
N SER A 44 -3.80 -7.95 6.91
CA SER A 44 -3.71 -8.49 8.27
C SER A 44 -5.10 -8.63 8.88
N ARG A 45 -5.88 -7.53 8.87
CA ARG A 45 -7.25 -7.51 9.39
C ARG A 45 -8.15 -8.55 8.74
N PHE A 46 -8.00 -8.73 7.43
CA PHE A 46 -8.75 -9.75 6.69
C PHE A 46 -8.36 -11.17 7.14
N GLY A 47 -7.06 -11.48 7.23
CA GLY A 47 -6.58 -12.76 7.75
C GLY A 47 -7.09 -13.03 9.17
N GLU A 48 -6.97 -12.05 10.06
CA GLU A 48 -7.46 -12.15 11.45
C GLU A 48 -8.96 -12.46 11.50
N SER A 49 -9.77 -11.83 10.64
CA SER A 49 -11.21 -12.10 10.53
C SER A 49 -11.54 -13.52 10.05
N LEU A 50 -10.59 -14.19 9.41
CA LEU A 50 -10.66 -15.59 8.98
C LEU A 50 -9.99 -16.55 9.97
N GLY A 51 -9.48 -16.06 11.10
CA GLY A 51 -8.73 -16.84 12.08
C GLY A 51 -7.25 -17.07 11.73
N VAL A 52 -6.74 -16.42 10.68
CA VAL A 52 -5.34 -16.51 10.25
C VAL A 52 -4.56 -15.33 10.83
N MET A 53 -3.78 -15.58 11.87
CA MET A 53 -2.97 -14.55 12.52
C MET A 53 -1.72 -14.24 11.68
N PRO A 54 -1.45 -12.97 11.35
CA PRO A 54 -0.27 -12.61 10.57
C PRO A 54 1.02 -12.80 11.40
N GLU A 55 1.97 -13.57 10.87
CA GLU A 55 3.33 -13.68 11.43
C GLU A 55 4.28 -12.70 10.71
N MET A 56 5.16 -12.06 11.48
CA MET A 56 6.10 -11.06 10.99
C MET A 56 7.54 -11.45 11.34
N VAL A 57 8.45 -11.37 10.36
CA VAL A 57 9.90 -11.55 10.53
C VAL A 57 10.63 -10.41 9.84
N ASP A 58 11.47 -9.69 10.57
CA ASP A 58 12.25 -8.54 10.07
C ASP A 58 11.41 -7.52 9.26
N GLY A 59 10.21 -7.22 9.75
CA GLY A 59 9.29 -6.27 9.09
C GLY A 59 8.60 -6.81 7.83
N ARG A 60 8.73 -8.10 7.52
CA ARG A 60 8.04 -8.79 6.41
C ARG A 60 7.04 -9.77 6.96
N ARG A 61 5.88 -9.88 6.29
CA ARG A 61 4.89 -10.90 6.61
C ARG A 61 5.37 -12.26 6.08
N ILE A 62 5.27 -13.29 6.89
CA ILE A 62 5.38 -14.67 6.42
C ILE A 62 4.08 -15.04 5.70
N THR A 63 4.20 -15.49 4.46
CA THR A 63 3.07 -15.97 3.66
C THR A 63 3.38 -17.40 3.28
N ASP A 64 2.87 -18.33 4.08
CA ASP A 64 2.91 -19.76 3.82
C ASP A 64 1.77 -20.16 2.89
N LYS A 65 1.69 -21.46 2.58
CA LYS A 65 0.70 -22.05 1.68
C LYS A 65 -0.50 -22.62 2.43
N ASP A 66 -0.31 -22.92 3.71
CA ASP A 66 -1.18 -23.78 4.51
C ASP A 66 -2.39 -23.03 5.09
#